data_AF-A0A433WIZ3-F1
#
_entry.id   AF-A0A433WIZ3-F1
#
_cell.length_a   1.000
_cell.length_b   1.000
_cell.length_c   1.000
_cell.angle_alpha   90.00
_cell.angle_beta   90.00
_cell.angle_gamma   90.00
#
_symmetry.space_group_name_H-M   'P 1'
#
loop_
_entity.id
_entity.type
_entity.pdbx_description
1 polymer ?
#
loop_
_entity_poly.entity_id
_entity_poly.type
_entity_poly.pdbx_seq_one_letter_code
_entity_poly.pdbx_strand_id
1 'polypeptide(L)'
;MQTNNILDFSRLGKYMALHLSVSMRTYVLGILAMFGGMSIFSVITIYSNHTVYSQSDIIPFYYIGMYFIGLLFTSMSFSDFSSKEKSVSFFMLPASSFEKFITAFLFTSVGFLAVYHLCAYTSFHIIDWGMMHRYDKHIVRDWDFFNADKGHIYLYYVYIFLHAIFLLGAISFNKASFIKTLLTACLVPVALGVINVLFLYLLFGNNWIQKPAHLPFVLVAVEKGGNGGVYMISQGMIDTYIFIAKYLLTPIFWTIAYFRLKDKEI
;
A
#
# COMPACT_ATOMS: atom_id res chain seq x y z
N MET A 1 22.74 -28.25 -9.18
CA MET A 1 22.87 -28.20 -7.70
C MET A 1 21.46 -28.06 -7.15
N GLN A 2 20.96 -29.06 -6.41
CA GLN A 2 19.67 -28.93 -5.73
C GLN A 2 19.86 -27.93 -4.59
N THR A 3 19.36 -26.70 -4.76
CA THR A 3 19.22 -25.77 -3.64
C THR A 3 18.29 -26.41 -2.62
N ASN A 4 18.77 -26.56 -1.39
CA ASN A 4 17.94 -26.99 -0.28
C ASN A 4 16.76 -26.00 -0.17
N ASN A 5 15.55 -26.44 -0.55
CA ASN A 5 14.33 -25.64 -0.60
C ASN A 5 13.80 -25.25 0.79
N ILE A 6 14.48 -25.68 1.85
CA ILE A 6 14.15 -25.39 3.23
C ILE A 6 14.77 -24.03 3.59
N LEU A 7 13.99 -23.20 4.28
CA LEU A 7 14.43 -21.92 4.83
C LEU A 7 15.60 -22.15 5.79
N ASP A 8 16.70 -21.46 5.56
CA ASP A 8 17.83 -21.40 6.48
C ASP A 8 18.04 -19.94 6.92
N PHE A 9 17.87 -19.68 8.22
CA PHE A 9 18.01 -18.34 8.80
C PHE A 9 19.43 -17.77 8.63
N SER A 10 20.48 -18.60 8.63
CA SER A 10 21.85 -18.13 8.41
C SER A 10 22.03 -17.64 6.98
N ARG A 11 21.47 -18.38 6.01
CA ARG A 11 21.51 -18.02 4.59
C ARG A 11 20.65 -16.79 4.30
N LEU A 12 19.46 -16.71 4.90
CA LEU A 12 18.57 -15.55 4.82
C LEU A 12 19.27 -14.27 5.29
N GLY A 13 19.90 -14.30 6.47
CA GLY A 13 20.61 -13.14 7.01
C GLY A 13 21.77 -12.67 6.12
N LYS A 14 22.55 -13.61 5.58
CA LYS A 14 23.62 -13.30 4.60
C LYS A 14 23.07 -12.69 3.33
N TYR A 15 21.95 -13.20 2.82
CA TYR A 15 21.30 -12.67 1.63
C TYR A 15 20.72 -11.27 1.87
N MET A 16 20.09 -11.03 3.02
CA MET A 16 19.61 -9.70 3.41
C MET A 16 20.76 -8.68 3.52
N ALA A 17 21.88 -9.07 4.14
CA ALA A 17 23.06 -8.21 4.23
C ALA A 17 23.69 -7.93 2.85
N LEU A 18 23.72 -8.92 1.97
CA LEU A 18 24.15 -8.75 0.58
C LEU A 18 23.22 -7.79 -0.18
N HIS A 19 21.91 -8.01 -0.11
CA HIS A 19 20.91 -7.17 -0.76
C HIS A 19 21.00 -5.72 -0.29
N LEU A 20 21.16 -5.54 1.03
CA LEU A 20 21.36 -4.24 1.65
C LEU A 20 22.65 -3.59 1.13
N SER A 21 23.79 -4.26 1.21
CA SER A 21 25.10 -3.70 0.80
C SER A 21 25.13 -3.28 -0.68
N VAL A 22 24.55 -4.09 -1.56
CA VAL A 22 24.42 -3.77 -3.00
C VAL A 22 23.52 -2.56 -3.24
N SER A 23 22.43 -2.43 -2.47
CA SER A 23 21.40 -1.41 -2.69
C SER A 23 21.52 -0.19 -1.76
N MET A 24 22.56 -0.12 -0.91
CA MET A 24 22.71 0.92 0.12
C MET A 24 22.61 2.33 -0.45
N ARG A 25 23.30 2.61 -1.56
CA ARG A 25 23.29 3.94 -2.19
C ARG A 25 21.88 4.35 -2.58
N THR A 26 21.12 3.45 -3.19
CA THR A 26 19.73 3.70 -3.60
C THR A 26 18.84 3.91 -2.38
N TYR A 27 19.01 3.15 -1.31
CA TYR A 27 18.24 3.31 -0.08
C TYR A 27 18.55 4.62 0.64
N VAL A 28 19.82 4.99 0.79
CA VAL A 28 20.20 6.27 1.40
C VAL A 28 19.64 7.44 0.59
N LEU A 29 19.75 7.40 -0.75
CA LEU A 29 19.14 8.41 -1.61
C LEU A 29 17.61 8.45 -1.48
N GLY A 30 16.96 7.29 -1.39
CA GLY A 30 15.53 7.18 -1.15
C GLY A 30 15.11 7.79 0.19
N ILE A 31 15.82 7.47 1.27
CA ILE A 31 15.58 8.01 2.62
C ILE A 31 15.77 9.53 2.62
N LEU A 32 16.84 10.03 2.02
CA LEU A 32 17.09 11.47 1.91
C LEU A 32 16.01 12.17 1.09
N ALA A 33 15.55 11.57 -0.01
CA ALA A 33 14.47 12.12 -0.83
C ALA A 33 13.14 12.14 -0.07
N MET A 34 12.83 11.07 0.67
CA MET A 34 11.63 10.96 1.51
C MET A 34 11.65 12.02 2.62
N PHE A 35 12.72 12.05 3.41
CA PHE A 35 12.87 13.00 4.50
C PHE A 35 12.92 14.45 4.00
N GLY A 36 13.67 14.71 2.94
CA GLY A 36 13.77 16.03 2.31
C GLY A 36 12.42 16.50 1.76
N GLY A 37 11.70 15.63 1.06
CA GLY A 37 10.37 15.93 0.54
C GLY A 37 9.36 16.27 1.65
N MET A 38 9.34 15.47 2.72
CA MET A 38 8.46 15.74 3.87
C MET A 38 8.84 17.04 4.59
N SER A 39 10.14 17.32 4.75
CA SER A 39 10.62 18.53 5.42
C SER A 39 10.47 19.79 4.57
N ILE A 40 10.57 19.70 3.24
CA ILE A 40 10.29 20.83 2.34
C ILE A 40 8.80 21.14 2.36
N PHE A 41 7.94 20.12 2.24
CA PHE A 41 6.50 20.30 2.33
C PHE A 41 6.09 20.98 3.64
N SER A 42 6.65 20.48 4.75
CA SER A 42 6.56 21.05 6.09
C SER A 42 6.86 22.55 6.12
N VAL A 43 8.00 22.97 5.58
CA VAL A 43 8.40 24.37 5.52
C VAL A 43 7.45 25.21 4.66
N ILE A 44 7.02 24.69 3.50
CA ILE A 44 6.08 25.39 2.61
C ILE A 44 4.77 25.71 3.34
N THR A 45 4.23 24.77 4.11
CA THR A 45 2.96 25.00 4.84
C THR A 45 3.04 26.19 5.79
N ILE A 46 4.17 26.35 6.49
CA ILE A 46 4.43 27.47 7.41
C ILE A 46 4.50 28.80 6.63
N TYR A 47 5.19 28.83 5.49
CA TYR A 47 5.36 30.05 4.69
C TYR A 47 4.11 30.48 3.92
N SER A 48 3.22 29.54 3.59
CA SER A 48 1.97 29.84 2.88
C SER A 48 0.89 30.48 3.78
N ASN A 49 1.21 30.87 5.02
CA ASN A 49 0.27 31.39 6.03
C ASN A 49 -0.92 30.44 6.33
N HIS A 50 -0.81 29.17 5.96
CA HIS A 50 -1.69 28.13 6.47
C HIS A 50 -1.20 27.76 7.86
N THR A 51 -1.86 28.28 8.88
CA THR A 51 -1.57 27.95 10.26
C THR A 51 -2.00 26.51 10.54
N VAL A 52 -1.02 25.62 10.60
CA VAL A 52 -1.21 24.26 11.12
C VAL A 52 -1.47 24.38 12.62
N TYR A 53 -2.69 24.08 13.07
CA TYR A 53 -3.02 24.19 14.50
C TYR A 53 -2.90 22.84 15.21
N SER A 54 -3.23 21.75 14.51
CA SER A 54 -3.15 20.38 15.04
C SER A 54 -2.34 19.51 14.08
N GLN A 55 -1.71 18.47 14.64
CA GLN A 55 -1.06 17.42 13.87
C GLN A 55 -2.03 16.80 12.83
N SER A 56 -3.33 16.81 13.12
CA SER A 56 -4.40 16.34 12.26
C SER A 56 -4.44 17.00 10.87
N ASP A 57 -4.00 18.25 10.75
CA ASP A 57 -4.01 19.00 9.48
C ASP A 57 -3.00 18.42 8.48
N ILE A 58 -1.94 17.77 8.96
CA ILE A 58 -0.84 17.22 8.13
C ILE A 58 -1.04 15.72 7.87
N ILE A 59 -1.88 15.04 8.66
CA ILE A 59 -2.14 13.58 8.56
C ILE A 59 -2.50 13.13 7.12
N PRO A 60 -3.38 13.82 6.36
CA PRO A 60 -3.70 13.38 5.00
C PRO A 60 -2.48 13.32 4.08
N PHE A 61 -1.59 14.31 4.16
CA PHE A 61 -0.36 14.36 3.36
C PHE A 61 0.63 13.26 3.74
N TYR A 62 0.72 12.94 5.04
CA TYR A 62 1.47 11.79 5.51
C TYR A 62 0.94 10.50 4.85
N TYR A 63 -0.37 10.24 4.89
CA TYR A 63 -0.89 9.00 4.33
C TYR A 63 -0.72 8.95 2.81
N ILE A 64 -0.98 10.05 2.10
CA ILE A 64 -0.76 10.12 0.64
C ILE A 64 0.71 9.80 0.32
N GLY A 65 1.66 10.38 1.05
CA GLY A 65 3.08 10.08 0.91
C GLY A 65 3.40 8.61 1.18
N MET A 66 2.86 8.04 2.25
CA MET A 66 3.03 6.62 2.62
C MET A 66 2.57 5.69 1.49
N TYR A 67 1.36 5.92 0.95
CA TYR A 67 0.82 5.13 -0.15
C TYR A 67 1.66 5.30 -1.41
N PHE A 68 1.90 6.54 -1.83
CA PHE A 68 2.58 6.79 -3.09
C PHE A 68 4.02 6.26 -3.09
N ILE A 69 4.81 6.64 -2.09
CA ILE A 69 6.22 6.26 -2.00
C ILE A 69 6.34 4.76 -1.69
N GLY A 70 5.49 4.23 -0.81
CA GLY A 70 5.54 2.82 -0.42
C GLY A 70 5.17 1.87 -1.55
N LEU A 71 4.12 2.18 -2.31
CA LEU A 71 3.71 1.36 -3.47
C LEU A 71 4.71 1.49 -4.62
N LEU A 72 5.28 2.69 -4.82
CA LEU A 72 6.36 2.91 -5.77
C LEU A 72 7.59 2.06 -5.42
N PHE A 73 8.04 2.10 -4.16
CA PHE A 73 9.16 1.30 -3.68
C PHE A 73 8.89 -0.21 -3.84
N THR A 74 7.69 -0.66 -3.49
CA THR A 74 7.27 -2.05 -3.65
C THR A 74 7.33 -2.50 -5.12
N SER A 75 6.85 -1.66 -6.03
CA SER A 75 6.86 -1.97 -7.47
C SER A 75 8.25 -2.11 -8.07
N MET A 76 9.25 -1.45 -7.47
CA MET A 76 10.65 -1.45 -7.91
C MET A 76 11.48 -2.58 -7.29
N SER A 77 10.93 -3.31 -6.32
CA SER A 77 11.69 -4.29 -5.53
C SER A 77 12.10 -5.54 -6.30
N PHE A 78 11.46 -5.79 -7.45
CA PHE A 78 11.87 -6.83 -8.40
C PHE A 78 12.34 -6.22 -9.74
N SER A 79 12.98 -5.06 -9.69
CA SER A 79 13.52 -4.39 -10.89
C SER A 79 14.58 -5.22 -11.62
N ASP A 80 15.18 -6.21 -10.97
CA ASP A 80 16.08 -7.19 -11.61
C ASP A 80 15.38 -8.03 -12.68
N PHE A 81 14.04 -8.15 -12.66
CA PHE A 81 13.28 -8.81 -13.73
C PHE A 81 13.01 -7.92 -14.94
N SER A 82 13.53 -6.69 -14.96
CA SER A 82 13.37 -5.78 -16.10
C SER A 82 14.21 -6.17 -17.32
N SER A 83 15.34 -6.84 -17.11
CA SER A 83 16.19 -7.38 -18.18
C SER A 83 16.49 -8.86 -17.96
N LYS A 84 16.64 -9.61 -19.06
CA LYS A 84 16.97 -11.04 -19.00
C LYS A 84 18.30 -11.28 -18.27
N GLU A 85 19.30 -10.44 -18.53
CA GLU A 85 20.63 -10.55 -17.90
C GLU A 85 20.59 -10.40 -16.38
N LYS A 86 19.88 -9.38 -15.87
CA LYS A 86 19.72 -9.16 -14.43
C LYS A 86 18.91 -10.29 -13.79
N SER A 87 17.87 -10.76 -14.47
CA SER A 87 17.07 -11.90 -14.02
C SER A 87 17.92 -13.16 -13.87
N VAL A 88 18.80 -13.45 -14.83
CA VAL A 88 19.71 -14.60 -14.76
C VAL A 88 20.67 -14.44 -13.59
N SER A 89 21.28 -13.26 -13.42
CA SER A 89 22.17 -12.99 -12.26
C SER A 89 21.44 -13.15 -10.92
N PHE A 90 20.18 -12.71 -10.82
CA PHE A 90 19.34 -12.88 -9.63
C PHE A 90 19.08 -14.35 -9.29
N PHE A 91 18.86 -15.20 -10.31
CA PHE A 91 18.66 -16.64 -10.08
C PHE A 91 19.95 -17.38 -9.74
N MET A 92 21.11 -16.94 -10.23
CA MET A 92 22.40 -17.52 -9.87
C MET A 92 22.79 -17.31 -8.39
N LEU A 93 22.15 -16.36 -7.68
CA LEU A 93 22.42 -16.14 -6.27
C LEU A 93 22.04 -17.40 -5.45
N PRO A 94 22.95 -17.90 -4.57
CA PRO A 94 22.77 -19.13 -3.81
C PRO A 94 21.82 -18.92 -2.61
N ALA A 95 20.57 -18.57 -2.91
CA ALA A 95 19.48 -18.42 -1.96
C ALA A 95 18.23 -19.09 -2.54
N SER A 96 17.39 -19.65 -1.68
CA SER A 96 16.10 -20.21 -2.11
C SER A 96 15.16 -19.12 -2.61
N SER A 97 14.22 -19.45 -3.50
CA SER A 97 13.19 -18.51 -3.97
C SER A 97 12.36 -17.95 -2.83
N PHE A 98 12.16 -18.73 -1.75
CA PHE A 98 11.45 -18.27 -0.55
C PHE A 98 12.22 -17.23 0.24
N GLU A 99 13.54 -17.42 0.44
CA GLU A 99 14.39 -16.42 1.11
C GLU A 99 14.47 -15.11 0.32
N LYS A 100 14.55 -15.22 -1.01
CA LYS A 100 14.50 -14.06 -1.93
C LYS A 100 13.17 -13.31 -1.79
N PHE A 101 12.05 -14.04 -1.75
CA PHE A 101 10.72 -13.47 -1.56
C PHE A 101 10.57 -12.79 -0.18
N ILE A 102 10.90 -13.48 0.90
CA ILE A 102 10.81 -12.94 2.27
C ILE A 102 11.66 -11.68 2.43
N THR A 103 12.85 -11.67 1.83
CA THR A 103 13.72 -10.49 1.87
C THR A 103 13.03 -9.31 1.21
N ALA A 104 12.58 -9.45 -0.05
CA ALA A 104 11.85 -8.37 -0.73
C ALA A 104 10.59 -7.95 0.05
N PHE A 105 9.84 -8.92 0.57
CA PHE A 105 8.64 -8.69 1.37
C PHE A 105 8.94 -7.85 2.63
N LEU A 106 9.95 -8.24 3.43
CA LEU A 106 10.28 -7.56 4.68
C LEU A 106 10.84 -6.15 4.44
N PHE A 107 11.68 -5.96 3.43
CA PHE A 107 12.21 -4.63 3.09
C PHE A 107 11.11 -3.68 2.62
N THR A 108 10.16 -4.16 1.80
CA THR A 108 9.09 -3.31 1.24
C THR A 108 7.92 -3.06 2.17
N SER A 109 7.66 -3.96 3.13
CA SER A 109 6.59 -3.80 4.10
C SER A 109 7.12 -3.19 5.39
N VAL A 110 7.72 -4.01 6.26
CA VAL A 110 8.16 -3.64 7.61
C VAL A 110 9.30 -2.62 7.57
N GLY A 111 10.31 -2.86 6.73
CA GLY A 111 11.47 -1.98 6.58
C GLY A 111 11.07 -0.59 6.10
N PHE A 112 10.29 -0.51 5.02
CA PHE A 112 9.77 0.75 4.50
C PHE A 112 8.92 1.48 5.54
N LEU A 113 7.95 0.81 6.17
CA LEU A 113 7.08 1.46 7.16
C LEU A 113 7.90 1.99 8.33
N ALA A 114 8.83 1.20 8.89
CA ALA A 114 9.66 1.65 10.00
C ALA A 114 10.45 2.92 9.65
N VAL A 115 11.13 2.92 8.50
CA VAL A 115 11.91 4.07 8.01
C VAL A 115 11.00 5.27 7.71
N TYR A 116 9.84 5.05 7.10
CA TYR A 116 8.89 6.12 6.79
C TYR A 116 8.36 6.81 8.05
N HIS A 117 7.99 6.05 9.08
CA HIS A 117 7.55 6.61 10.36
C HIS A 117 8.66 7.36 11.07
N LEU A 118 9.91 6.88 10.99
CA LEU A 118 11.06 7.60 11.54
C LEU A 118 11.29 8.93 10.83
N CYS A 119 11.27 8.96 9.49
CA CYS A 119 11.39 10.19 8.71
C CYS A 119 10.25 11.17 9.01
N ALA A 120 9.03 10.67 9.13
CA ALA A 120 7.89 11.53 9.45
C ALA A 120 7.96 12.09 10.86
N TYR A 121 8.36 11.28 11.83
CA TYR A 121 8.55 11.71 13.21
C TYR A 121 9.56 12.85 13.28
N THR A 122 10.71 12.73 12.61
CA THR A 122 11.70 13.81 12.58
C THR A 122 11.21 15.05 11.82
N SER A 123 10.49 14.88 10.71
CA SER A 123 9.86 16.01 10.01
C SER A 123 8.82 16.74 10.85
N PHE A 124 8.00 16.05 11.66
CA PHE A 124 7.04 16.69 12.56
C PHE A 124 7.73 17.58 13.60
N HIS A 125 8.86 17.15 14.15
CA HIS A 125 9.67 17.98 15.05
C HIS A 125 10.20 19.24 14.36
N ILE A 126 10.54 19.16 13.07
CA ILE A 126 10.98 20.32 12.29
C ILE A 126 9.82 21.33 12.10
N ILE A 127 8.60 20.85 11.85
CA ILE A 127 7.42 21.74 11.73
C ILE A 127 7.13 22.41 13.07
N ASP A 128 7.10 21.65 14.17
CA ASP A 128 6.82 22.19 15.51
C ASP A 128 7.87 23.27 15.89
N TRP A 129 9.15 23.01 15.60
CA TRP A 129 10.21 23.99 15.77
C TRP A 129 10.02 25.24 14.90
N GLY A 130 9.64 25.07 13.63
CA GLY A 130 9.36 26.18 12.72
C GLY A 130 8.15 27.02 13.13
N MET A 131 7.10 26.39 13.63
CA MET A 131 5.88 27.05 14.14
C MET A 131 6.16 27.84 15.41
N MET A 132 6.93 27.26 16.35
CA MET A 132 7.39 27.96 17.54
C MET A 132 8.17 29.22 17.18
N HIS A 133 9.13 29.14 16.27
CA HIS A 133 9.95 30.30 15.90
C HIS A 133 9.17 31.41 15.16
N ARG A 134 8.14 31.03 14.38
CA ARG A 134 7.40 31.98 13.53
C ARG A 134 6.17 32.59 14.18
N TYR A 135 5.46 31.82 15.00
CA TYR A 135 4.14 32.15 15.55
C TYR A 135 4.07 32.06 17.08
N ASP A 136 5.18 31.69 17.75
CA ASP A 136 5.26 31.49 19.21
C ASP A 136 4.19 30.52 19.75
N LYS A 137 3.86 29.51 18.94
CA LYS A 137 2.87 28.47 19.26
C LYS A 137 3.40 27.10 18.90
N HIS A 138 3.15 26.15 19.80
CA HIS A 138 3.34 24.73 19.53
C HIS A 138 2.14 24.14 18.80
N ILE A 139 2.41 23.13 17.98
CA ILE A 139 1.36 22.35 17.33
C ILE A 139 0.71 21.45 18.38
N VAL A 140 -0.63 21.41 18.40
CA VAL A 140 -1.35 20.48 19.26
C VAL A 140 -1.07 19.05 18.78
N ARG A 141 -0.44 18.26 19.65
CA ARG A 141 -0.07 16.85 19.39
C ARG A 141 -1.26 15.94 19.65
N ASP A 142 -2.24 16.00 18.76
CA ASP A 142 -3.31 15.02 18.73
C ASP A 142 -2.78 13.75 18.07
N TRP A 143 -2.40 12.75 18.88
CA TRP A 143 -1.97 11.42 18.42
C TRP A 143 -3.12 10.57 17.86
N ASP A 144 -4.22 11.22 17.47
CA ASP A 144 -5.41 10.63 16.88
C ASP A 144 -5.12 9.76 15.67
N PHE A 145 -4.00 10.04 14.99
CA PHE A 145 -3.43 9.22 13.93
C PHE A 145 -3.30 7.72 14.26
N PHE A 146 -2.93 7.37 15.49
CA PHE A 146 -2.81 5.96 15.93
C PHE A 146 -4.08 5.43 16.60
N ASN A 147 -5.10 6.26 16.74
CA ASN A 147 -6.30 5.89 17.46
C ASN A 147 -7.17 4.97 16.58
N ALA A 148 -7.36 3.73 17.04
CA ALA A 148 -8.15 2.72 16.35
C ALA A 148 -9.62 3.15 16.23
N ASP A 149 -10.13 3.88 17.22
CA ASP A 149 -11.54 4.29 17.31
C ASP A 149 -11.92 5.35 16.27
N LYS A 150 -10.94 6.10 15.76
CA LYS A 150 -11.13 7.13 14.71
C LYS A 150 -11.02 6.57 13.29
N GLY A 151 -10.81 5.27 13.13
CA GLY A 151 -10.81 4.60 11.82
C GLY A 151 -9.51 4.72 11.02
N HIS A 152 -8.46 5.31 11.58
CA HIS A 152 -7.17 5.45 10.89
C HIS A 152 -6.45 4.11 10.69
N ILE A 153 -6.71 3.12 11.55
CA ILE A 153 -6.16 1.76 11.40
C ILE A 153 -6.58 1.10 10.07
N TYR A 154 -7.74 1.50 9.52
CA TYR A 154 -8.21 1.01 8.22
C TYR A 154 -7.29 1.43 7.07
N LEU A 155 -6.61 2.58 7.18
CA LEU A 155 -5.64 3.03 6.18
C LEU A 155 -4.42 2.10 6.15
N TYR A 156 -4.01 1.55 7.29
CA TYR A 156 -2.93 0.55 7.30
C TYR A 156 -3.36 -0.77 6.68
N TYR A 157 -4.59 -1.22 6.93
CA TYR A 157 -5.11 -2.43 6.28
C TYR A 157 -5.18 -2.26 4.75
N VAL A 158 -5.65 -1.11 4.27
CA VAL A 158 -5.69 -0.80 2.84
C VAL A 158 -4.28 -0.70 2.26
N TYR A 159 -3.33 -0.11 2.98
CA TYR A 159 -1.92 -0.06 2.56
C TYR A 159 -1.32 -1.46 2.42
N ILE A 160 -1.48 -2.33 3.42
CA ILE A 160 -0.96 -3.70 3.37
C ILE A 160 -1.60 -4.49 2.22
N PHE A 161 -2.90 -4.29 1.99
CA PHE A 161 -3.60 -4.90 0.87
C PHE A 161 -3.06 -4.43 -0.49
N LEU A 162 -2.91 -3.11 -0.68
CA LEU A 162 -2.32 -2.55 -1.90
C LEU A 162 -0.86 -2.97 -2.07
N HIS A 163 -0.09 -3.04 -0.99
CA HIS A 163 1.28 -3.56 -1.00
C HIS A 163 1.32 -4.98 -1.57
N ALA A 164 0.39 -5.86 -1.18
CA ALA A 164 0.31 -7.22 -1.73
C ALA A 164 0.07 -7.23 -3.25
N ILE A 165 -0.85 -6.39 -3.75
CA ILE A 165 -1.11 -6.24 -5.20
C ILE A 165 0.13 -5.71 -5.92
N PHE A 166 0.79 -4.69 -5.37
CA PHE A 166 1.97 -4.09 -5.97
C PHE A 166 3.18 -5.01 -5.97
N LEU A 167 3.33 -5.85 -4.93
CA LEU A 167 4.36 -6.89 -4.87
C LEU A 167 4.11 -7.95 -5.94
N LEU A 168 2.86 -8.42 -6.10
CA LEU A 168 2.49 -9.34 -7.18
C LEU A 168 2.76 -8.71 -8.56
N GLY A 169 2.41 -7.44 -8.74
CA GLY A 169 2.64 -6.70 -9.96
C GLY A 169 4.12 -6.50 -10.30
N ALA A 170 4.96 -6.26 -9.29
CA ALA A 170 6.41 -6.18 -9.42
C ALA A 170 7.02 -7.47 -9.99
N ILE A 171 6.51 -8.63 -9.56
CA ILE A 171 6.95 -9.94 -10.05
C ILE A 171 6.34 -10.25 -11.41
N SER A 172 5.08 -9.87 -11.65
CA SER A 172 4.35 -10.24 -12.87
C SER A 172 4.76 -9.45 -14.10
N PHE A 173 5.07 -8.16 -13.95
CA PHE A 173 5.39 -7.27 -15.07
C PHE A 173 6.89 -7.00 -15.16
N ASN A 174 7.51 -7.37 -16.28
CA ASN A 174 8.96 -7.18 -16.48
C ASN A 174 9.34 -5.69 -16.59
N LYS A 175 8.67 -4.94 -17.48
CA LYS A 175 8.93 -3.50 -17.71
C LYS A 175 7.74 -2.65 -17.27
N ALA A 176 8.03 -1.50 -16.67
CA ALA A 176 7.05 -0.53 -16.17
C ALA A 176 6.04 -1.17 -15.19
N SER A 177 6.56 -1.94 -14.23
CA SER A 177 5.75 -2.67 -13.24
C SER A 177 4.79 -1.76 -12.49
N PHE A 178 5.26 -0.59 -12.03
CA PHE A 178 4.43 0.39 -11.32
C PHE A 178 3.19 0.79 -12.12
N ILE A 179 3.40 1.32 -13.34
CA ILE A 179 2.33 1.88 -14.18
C ILE A 179 1.32 0.79 -14.57
N LYS A 180 1.81 -0.40 -14.93
CA LYS A 180 0.93 -1.53 -15.29
C LYS A 180 0.12 -2.03 -14.11
N THR A 181 0.73 -2.09 -12.93
CA THR A 181 0.03 -2.52 -11.72
C THR A 181 -1.00 -1.51 -11.29
N LEU A 182 -0.66 -0.22 -11.31
CA LEU A 182 -1.60 0.86 -11.02
C LEU A 182 -2.78 0.85 -12.00
N LEU A 183 -2.51 0.72 -13.30
CA LEU A 183 -3.55 0.61 -14.33
C LEU A 183 -4.45 -0.61 -14.10
N THR A 184 -3.88 -1.76 -13.76
CA THR A 184 -4.64 -2.98 -13.46
C THR A 184 -5.48 -2.80 -12.18
N ALA A 185 -4.90 -2.22 -11.14
CA ALA A 185 -5.55 -1.95 -9.86
C ALA A 185 -6.69 -0.92 -9.98
N CYS A 186 -6.64 -0.02 -10.97
CA CYS A 186 -7.73 0.90 -11.28
C CYS A 186 -8.80 0.26 -12.19
N LEU A 187 -8.39 -0.49 -13.22
CA LEU A 187 -9.33 -1.09 -14.18
C LEU A 187 -10.17 -2.20 -13.58
N VAL A 188 -9.61 -3.04 -12.70
CA VAL A 188 -10.34 -4.17 -12.11
C VAL A 188 -11.54 -3.71 -11.27
N PRO A 189 -11.42 -2.76 -10.33
CA PRO A 189 -12.57 -2.22 -9.59
C PRO A 189 -13.60 -1.54 -10.50
N VAL A 190 -13.15 -0.82 -11.53
CA VAL A 190 -14.06 -0.19 -12.51
C VAL A 190 -14.86 -1.27 -13.25
N ALA A 191 -14.21 -2.33 -13.74
CA ALA A 191 -14.88 -3.44 -14.40
C ALA A 191 -15.86 -4.16 -13.46
N LEU A 192 -15.47 -4.38 -12.20
CA LEU A 192 -16.36 -4.94 -11.18
C LEU A 192 -17.56 -4.03 -10.89
N GLY A 193 -17.35 -2.71 -10.88
CA GLY A 193 -18.43 -1.72 -10.76
C GLY A 193 -19.42 -1.81 -11.92
N VAL A 194 -18.91 -1.91 -13.16
CA VAL A 194 -19.76 -2.09 -14.35
C VAL A 194 -20.54 -3.41 -14.29
N ILE A 195 -19.89 -4.51 -13.90
CA ILE A 195 -20.56 -5.81 -13.72
C ILE A 195 -21.63 -5.71 -12.62
N ASN A 196 -21.35 -5.01 -11.52
CA ASN A 196 -22.31 -4.81 -10.44
C ASN A 196 -23.53 -4.02 -10.92
N VAL A 197 -23.33 -2.92 -11.64
CA VAL A 197 -24.41 -2.13 -12.26
C VAL A 197 -25.23 -2.98 -13.23
N LEU A 198 -24.57 -3.80 -14.07
CA LEU A 198 -25.27 -4.71 -14.99
C LEU A 198 -26.13 -5.73 -14.21
N PHE A 199 -25.58 -6.30 -13.14
CA PHE A 199 -26.29 -7.26 -12.29
C PHE A 199 -27.50 -6.63 -11.61
N LEU A 200 -27.37 -5.40 -11.11
CA LEU A 200 -28.48 -4.65 -10.52
C LEU A 200 -29.55 -4.30 -11.55
N TYR A 201 -29.15 -3.93 -12.77
CA TYR A 201 -30.09 -3.71 -13.87
C TYR A 201 -30.89 -4.97 -14.23
N LEU A 202 -30.22 -6.14 -14.26
CA LEU A 202 -30.89 -7.43 -14.51
C LEU A 202 -31.89 -7.81 -13.41
N LEU A 203 -31.58 -7.54 -12.14
CA LEU A 203 -32.44 -7.91 -11.00
C LEU A 203 -33.57 -6.91 -10.73
N PHE A 204 -33.28 -5.60 -10.80
CA PHE A 204 -34.19 -4.54 -10.36
C PHE A 204 -34.71 -3.67 -11.52
N GLY A 205 -34.27 -3.92 -12.76
CA GLY A 205 -34.71 -3.19 -13.94
C GLY A 205 -34.34 -1.71 -13.86
N ASN A 206 -35.35 -0.84 -13.94
CA ASN A 206 -35.19 0.62 -13.86
C ASN A 206 -35.62 1.22 -12.50
N ASN A 207 -35.93 0.40 -11.50
CA ASN A 207 -36.55 0.81 -10.22
C ASN A 207 -35.54 1.06 -9.08
N TRP A 208 -34.38 1.62 -9.38
CA TRP A 208 -33.25 1.78 -8.45
C TRP A 208 -32.87 3.26 -8.37
N ILE A 209 -32.91 3.80 -7.14
CA ILE A 209 -33.04 5.24 -6.86
C ILE A 209 -31.71 5.98 -7.02
N GLN A 210 -30.58 5.34 -6.70
CA GLN A 210 -29.30 6.03 -6.56
C GLN A 210 -28.23 5.47 -7.50
N LYS A 211 -28.21 6.00 -8.72
CA LYS A 211 -27.08 5.86 -9.66
C LYS A 211 -25.99 6.86 -9.26
N PRO A 212 -24.70 6.53 -9.02
CA PRO A 212 -24.06 5.28 -8.62
C PRO A 212 -23.15 5.52 -7.39
N ALA A 213 -23.66 5.42 -6.16
CA ALA A 213 -22.88 5.71 -4.94
C ALA A 213 -22.89 4.56 -3.93
N HIS A 214 -22.86 3.32 -4.42
CA HIS A 214 -22.78 2.13 -3.57
C HIS A 214 -21.49 1.37 -3.86
N LEU A 215 -20.84 0.91 -2.80
CA LEU A 215 -19.77 -0.08 -2.91
C LEU A 215 -20.34 -1.32 -3.61
N PRO A 216 -19.64 -1.87 -4.62
CA PRO A 216 -20.11 -3.06 -5.33
C PRO A 216 -20.49 -4.16 -4.35
N PHE A 217 -21.68 -4.71 -4.53
CA PHE A 217 -22.19 -5.85 -3.76
C PHE A 217 -22.41 -5.63 -2.25
N VAL A 218 -22.54 -4.38 -1.78
CA VAL A 218 -22.79 -4.08 -0.35
C VAL A 218 -24.19 -3.53 -0.08
N LEU A 219 -24.66 -2.57 -0.89
CA LEU A 219 -25.90 -1.83 -0.61
C LEU A 219 -26.67 -1.57 -1.89
N VAL A 220 -27.98 -1.87 -1.88
CA VAL A 220 -28.87 -1.57 -3.01
C VAL A 220 -30.10 -0.82 -2.49
N ALA A 221 -30.25 0.44 -2.89
CA ALA A 221 -31.45 1.22 -2.65
C ALA A 221 -32.43 1.03 -3.82
N VAL A 222 -33.63 0.52 -3.54
CA VAL A 222 -34.64 0.19 -4.55
C VAL A 222 -35.91 1.00 -4.27
N GLU A 223 -36.48 1.61 -5.31
CA GLU A 223 -37.80 2.24 -5.19
C GLU A 223 -38.86 1.21 -5.50
N LYS A 224 -39.80 1.00 -4.57
CA LYS A 224 -40.96 0.17 -4.85
C LYS A 224 -42.23 0.93 -4.46
N GLY A 225 -42.89 1.52 -5.46
CA GLY A 225 -44.23 2.09 -5.33
C GLY A 225 -44.32 3.37 -4.48
N GLY A 226 -43.41 4.33 -4.65
CA GLY A 226 -43.47 5.64 -3.99
C GLY A 226 -42.95 5.69 -2.55
N ASN A 227 -42.62 4.53 -1.96
CA ASN A 227 -41.82 4.43 -0.74
C ASN A 227 -40.47 3.78 -1.09
N GLY A 228 -39.38 4.52 -0.90
CA GLY A 228 -38.03 3.99 -1.07
C GLY A 228 -37.73 2.93 -0.02
N GLY A 229 -37.28 1.76 -0.43
CA GLY A 229 -36.81 0.70 0.45
C GLY A 229 -35.31 0.45 0.23
N VAL A 230 -34.52 0.48 1.31
CA VAL A 230 -33.10 0.10 1.23
C VAL A 230 -33.01 -1.39 1.53
N TYR A 231 -32.59 -2.18 0.54
CA TYR A 231 -32.22 -3.56 0.78
C TYR A 231 -30.76 -3.56 1.24
N MET A 232 -30.58 -3.57 2.56
CA MET A 232 -29.28 -3.83 3.17
C MET A 232 -29.03 -5.33 3.23
N ILE A 233 -27.85 -5.74 2.78
CA ILE A 233 -27.35 -7.08 3.06
C ILE A 233 -27.27 -7.26 4.59
N SER A 234 -27.58 -8.45 5.08
CA SER A 234 -27.50 -8.77 6.52
C SER A 234 -26.14 -8.36 7.09
N GLN A 235 -26.12 -7.74 8.28
CA GLN A 235 -24.89 -7.30 8.94
C GLN A 235 -23.85 -8.42 9.04
N GLY A 236 -24.28 -9.65 9.33
CA GLY A 236 -23.36 -10.80 9.38
C GLY A 236 -22.66 -11.12 8.05
N MET A 237 -23.32 -10.87 6.92
CA MET A 237 -22.70 -11.06 5.59
C MET A 237 -21.76 -9.89 5.27
N ILE A 238 -22.08 -8.66 5.68
CA ILE A 238 -21.16 -7.51 5.57
C ILE A 238 -19.88 -7.75 6.38
N ASP A 239 -20.02 -8.19 7.64
CA ASP A 239 -18.88 -8.49 8.51
C ASP A 239 -18.02 -9.62 7.94
N THR A 240 -18.67 -10.64 7.35
CA THR A 240 -17.97 -11.73 6.65
C THR A 240 -17.17 -11.20 5.45
N TYR A 241 -17.75 -10.32 4.62
CA TYR A 241 -17.02 -9.72 3.50
C TYR A 241 -15.85 -8.84 3.95
N ILE A 242 -16.04 -8.02 4.98
CA ILE A 242 -14.98 -7.21 5.58
C ILE A 242 -13.87 -8.10 6.14
N PHE A 243 -14.22 -9.21 6.79
CA PHE A 243 -13.26 -10.18 7.29
C PHE A 243 -12.44 -10.83 6.15
N ILE A 244 -13.11 -11.29 5.09
CA ILE A 244 -12.44 -11.86 3.90
C ILE A 244 -11.48 -10.84 3.29
N ALA A 245 -11.95 -9.59 3.08
CA ALA A 245 -11.15 -8.54 2.48
C ALA A 245 -9.93 -8.16 3.34
N LYS A 246 -10.10 -8.07 4.67
CA LYS A 246 -9.02 -7.69 5.60
C LYS A 246 -7.99 -8.81 5.78
N TYR A 247 -8.43 -10.05 5.98
CA TYR A 247 -7.57 -11.11 6.51
C TYR A 247 -7.24 -12.23 5.53
N LEU A 248 -8.08 -12.49 4.51
CA LEU A 248 -7.84 -13.59 3.57
C LEU A 248 -7.25 -13.11 2.25
N LEU A 249 -7.77 -11.99 1.73
CA LEU A 249 -7.40 -11.49 0.41
C LEU A 249 -5.90 -11.16 0.32
N THR A 250 -5.37 -10.49 1.35
CA THR A 250 -3.96 -10.09 1.42
C THR A 250 -3.00 -11.30 1.43
N PRO A 251 -3.14 -12.31 2.33
CA PRO A 251 -2.33 -13.53 2.25
C PRO A 251 -2.44 -14.26 0.92
N ILE A 252 -3.64 -14.32 0.32
CA ILE A 252 -3.83 -14.94 -1.01
C ILE A 252 -2.94 -14.22 -2.03
N PHE A 253 -2.95 -12.90 -2.10
CA PHE A 253 -2.09 -12.15 -3.02
C PHE A 253 -0.59 -12.40 -2.77
N TRP A 254 -0.14 -12.48 -1.51
CA TRP A 254 1.25 -12.83 -1.20
C TRP A 254 1.62 -14.26 -1.62
N THR A 255 0.73 -15.23 -1.41
CA THR A 255 0.98 -16.62 -1.85
C THR A 255 1.07 -16.72 -3.36
N ILE A 256 0.18 -16.04 -4.10
CA ILE A 256 0.23 -15.97 -5.56
C ILE A 256 1.54 -15.30 -6.02
N ALA A 257 1.96 -14.22 -5.35
CA ALA A 257 3.23 -13.55 -5.63
C ALA A 257 4.43 -14.48 -5.45
N TYR A 258 4.43 -15.30 -4.40
CA TYR A 258 5.47 -16.31 -4.16
C TYR A 258 5.49 -17.39 -5.25
N PHE A 259 4.34 -17.98 -5.60
CA PHE A 259 4.30 -18.99 -6.66
C PHE A 259 4.72 -18.41 -8.02
N ARG A 260 4.33 -17.16 -8.31
CA ARG A 260 4.75 -16.48 -9.52
C ARG A 260 6.26 -16.25 -9.59
N LEU A 261 6.91 -16.01 -8.45
CA LEU A 261 8.37 -15.91 -8.37
C LEU A 261 9.02 -17.26 -8.68
N LYS A 262 8.47 -18.34 -8.13
CA LYS A 262 8.95 -19.70 -8.35
C LYS A 262 8.79 -20.13 -9.81
N ASP A 263 7.68 -19.80 -10.45
CA ASP A 263 7.44 -20.09 -11.88
C ASP A 263 8.44 -19.38 -12.80
N LYS A 264 8.99 -18.23 -12.38
CA LYS A 264 10.01 -17.50 -13.14
C LYS A 264 11.42 -18.08 -13.02
N GLU A 265 11.66 -18.95 -12.05
CA GLU A 265 12.95 -19.61 -11.83
C GLU A 265 13.15 -20.84 -12.73
N ILE A 266 12.06 -21.45 -13.20
CA ILE A 266 12.02 -22.63 -14.07
C ILE A 266 12.16 -22.20 -15.54
#